data_AF-A0AAW4BKE0-F1
#
_entry.id   AF-A0AAW4BKE0-F1
#
_cell.length_a   1.000
_cell.length_b   1.000
_cell.length_c   1.000
_cell.angle_alpha   90.00
_cell.angle_beta   90.00
_cell.angle_gamma   90.00
#
_symmetry.space_group_name_H-M   'P 1'
#
loop_
_entity.id
_entity.type
_entity.pdbx_description
1 polymer ?
#
loop_
_entity_poly.entity_id
_entity_poly.type
_entity_poly.pdbx_seq_one_letter_code
_entity_poly.pdbx_strand_id
1 'polypeptide(L)'
;SRQAQAVTLIELNPTAFKQLEHNIAALNATNLRAINSDALAFLKQQGTPHHLVFIDPPFRQGLLSEAVSLLEQNGWLADEALIYIETEKELALEGIPANW
;
A
#
# COMPACT_ATOMS: atom_id res chain seq x y z
N SER A 1 8.11 -14.28 4.84
CA SER A 1 8.00 -13.76 3.46
C SER A 1 8.63 -14.78 2.52
N ARG A 2 7.87 -15.38 1.59
CA ARG A 2 8.43 -16.30 0.59
C ARG A 2 8.82 -15.46 -0.64
N GLN A 3 10.06 -15.00 -0.68
CA GLN A 3 10.77 -14.48 -1.87
C GLN A 3 10.29 -13.15 -2.50
N ALA A 4 9.59 -12.26 -1.77
CA ALA A 4 9.40 -10.89 -2.28
C ALA A 4 10.77 -10.18 -2.44
N GLN A 5 11.06 -9.63 -3.62
CA GLN A 5 12.36 -8.99 -3.90
C GLN A 5 12.58 -7.72 -3.07
N ALA A 6 11.52 -6.92 -2.90
CA ALA A 6 11.48 -5.73 -2.07
C ALA A 6 10.06 -5.51 -1.55
N VAL A 7 9.93 -4.95 -0.35
CA VAL A 7 8.65 -4.59 0.26
C VAL A 7 8.76 -3.19 0.84
N THR A 8 7.83 -2.31 0.44
CA THR A 8 7.65 -0.99 1.05
C THR A 8 6.40 -1.03 1.92
N LEU A 9 6.54 -0.68 3.19
CA LEU A 9 5.45 -0.58 4.18
C LEU A 9 5.22 0.90 4.49
N ILE A 10 3.99 1.37 4.40
CA ILE A 10 3.61 2.76 4.71
C ILE A 10 2.69 2.72 5.92
N GLU A 11 3.06 3.41 7.00
CA GLU A 11 2.30 3.44 8.25
C GLU A 11 2.26 4.87 8.78
N LEU A 12 1.06 5.36 9.09
CA LEU A 12 0.87 6.73 9.60
C LEU A 12 1.14 6.81 11.11
N ASN A 13 0.72 5.81 11.89
CA ASN A 13 0.83 5.81 13.33
C ASN A 13 2.31 5.64 13.76
N PRO A 14 2.93 6.63 14.42
CA PRO A 14 4.35 6.56 14.78
C PRO A 14 4.70 5.42 15.73
N THR A 15 3.76 4.99 16.58
CA THR A 15 3.96 3.85 17.49
C THR A 15 3.96 2.53 16.73
N ALA A 16 3.00 2.34 15.82
CA ALA A 16 2.96 1.15 14.96
C ALA A 16 4.18 1.11 14.02
N PHE A 17 4.56 2.26 13.46
CA PHE A 17 5.76 2.39 12.64
C PHE A 17 7.03 1.96 13.38
N LYS A 18 7.24 2.43 14.63
CA LYS A 18 8.38 1.98 15.45
C LYS A 18 8.37 0.48 15.71
N GLN A 19 7.18 -0.11 15.90
CA GLN A 19 7.06 -1.55 16.05
C GLN A 19 7.42 -2.28 14.74
N LEU A 20 7.03 -1.74 13.57
CA LEU A 20 7.44 -2.28 12.28
C LEU A 20 8.96 -2.24 12.11
N GLU A 21 9.60 -1.11 12.42
CA GLU A 21 11.07 -0.99 12.37
C GLU A 21 11.75 -2.02 13.28
N HIS A 22 11.24 -2.19 14.50
CA HIS A 22 11.74 -3.21 15.43
C HIS A 22 11.60 -4.62 14.87
N ASN A 23 10.44 -4.94 14.28
CA ASN A 23 10.18 -6.26 13.69
C ASN A 23 11.08 -6.53 12.47
N ILE A 24 11.30 -5.52 11.62
CA ILE A 24 12.21 -5.62 10.47
C ILE A 24 13.63 -5.93 10.95
N ALA A 25 14.10 -5.23 11.99
CA ALA A 25 15.41 -5.46 12.58
C ALA A 25 15.52 -6.86 13.20
N ALA A 26 14.51 -7.29 13.97
CA ALA A 26 14.49 -8.60 14.61
C ALA A 26 14.50 -9.77 13.60
N LEU A 27 13.87 -9.58 12.44
CA LEU A 27 13.84 -10.58 11.36
C LEU A 27 15.10 -10.54 10.47
N ASN A 28 16.03 -9.60 10.68
CA ASN A 28 17.16 -9.31 9.79
C ASN A 28 16.73 -9.17 8.32
N ALA A 29 15.56 -8.56 8.10
CA ALA A 29 14.97 -8.45 6.78
C ALA A 29 15.58 -7.27 6.01
N THR A 30 16.49 -7.54 5.07
CA THR A 30 17.22 -6.50 4.30
C THR A 30 16.44 -5.96 3.11
N ASN A 31 15.36 -6.63 2.74
CA ASN A 31 14.50 -6.30 1.61
C ASN A 31 13.21 -5.56 2.01
N LEU A 32 13.06 -5.18 3.27
CA LEU A 32 11.92 -4.44 3.79
C LEU A 32 12.31 -3.00 4.12
N ARG A 33 11.46 -2.05 3.75
CA ARG A 33 11.56 -0.65 4.17
C ARG A 33 10.23 -0.18 4.72
N ALA A 34 10.23 0.38 5.92
CA ALA A 34 9.08 1.07 6.47
C ALA A 34 9.19 2.59 6.22
N ILE A 35 8.06 3.26 5.99
CA ILE A 35 7.95 4.71 5.81
C ILE A 35 6.85 5.22 6.74
N ASN A 36 7.19 6.17 7.62
CA ASN A 36 6.20 6.81 8.48
C ASN A 36 5.52 7.97 7.74
N SER A 37 4.39 7.71 7.09
CA SER A 37 3.67 8.71 6.31
C SER A 37 2.20 8.35 6.16
N ASP A 38 1.38 9.35 5.82
CA ASP A 38 0.04 9.12 5.30
C ASP A 38 0.14 8.47 3.91
N ALA A 39 -0.59 7.38 3.68
CA ALA A 39 -0.48 6.62 2.44
C ALA A 39 -0.88 7.46 1.22
N LEU A 40 -1.94 8.27 1.30
CA LEU A 40 -2.37 9.11 0.19
C LEU A 40 -1.37 10.23 -0.10
N ALA A 41 -0.81 10.85 0.94
CA ALA A 41 0.28 11.82 0.79
C ALA A 41 1.51 11.18 0.13
N PHE A 42 1.87 9.96 0.54
CA PHE A 42 3.00 9.22 -0.04
C PHE A 42 2.76 8.83 -1.50
N LEU A 43 1.52 8.50 -1.88
CA LEU A 43 1.18 8.12 -3.25
C LEU A 43 1.11 9.32 -4.21
N LYS A 44 1.03 10.56 -3.72
CA LYS A 44 1.03 11.82 -4.50
C LYS A 44 2.42 12.23 -5.02
N GLN A 45 3.18 11.25 -5.50
CA GLN A 45 4.47 11.44 -6.15
C GLN A 45 4.68 10.32 -7.17
N GLN A 46 5.66 10.48 -8.05
CA GLN A 46 6.03 9.43 -9.00
C GLN A 46 6.47 8.17 -8.24
N GLY A 47 5.80 7.07 -8.56
CA GLY A 47 5.99 5.77 -7.95
C GLY A 47 7.10 4.94 -8.56
N THR A 48 7.41 3.84 -7.86
CA THR A 48 8.12 2.70 -8.44
C THR A 48 7.10 1.57 -8.59
N PRO A 49 7.00 0.90 -9.75
CA PRO A 49 6.02 -0.16 -9.96
C PRO A 49 6.16 -1.33 -8.98
N HIS A 50 5.05 -1.74 -8.40
CA HIS A 50 4.92 -2.93 -7.55
C HIS A 50 4.05 -3.97 -8.26
N HIS A 51 4.40 -5.24 -8.10
CA HIS A 51 3.64 -6.37 -8.64
C HIS A 51 2.53 -6.84 -7.70
N LEU A 52 2.58 -6.44 -6.42
CA LEU A 52 1.59 -6.78 -5.41
C LEU A 52 1.41 -5.58 -4.49
N VAL A 53 0.18 -5.08 -4.41
CA VAL A 53 -0.21 -3.97 -3.54
C VAL A 53 -1.31 -4.43 -2.59
N PHE A 54 -1.14 -4.12 -1.31
CA PHE A 54 -2.15 -4.35 -0.26
C PHE A 54 -2.76 -3.01 0.12
N ILE A 55 -4.09 -2.92 0.06
CA ILE A 55 -4.85 -1.73 0.44
C ILE A 55 -5.82 -2.16 1.55
N ASP A 56 -5.52 -1.74 2.78
CA ASP A 56 -6.38 -1.90 3.95
C ASP A 56 -6.69 -0.50 4.51
N PRO A 57 -7.62 0.25 3.88
CA PRO A 57 -7.94 1.58 4.32
C PRO A 57 -8.85 1.50 5.57
N PRO A 58 -8.71 2.42 6.54
CA PRO A 58 -9.71 2.53 7.60
C PRO A 58 -11.09 2.78 6.98
N PHE A 59 -12.18 2.44 7.70
CA PHE A 59 -13.60 2.39 7.26
C PHE A 59 -14.24 3.64 6.61
N ARG A 60 -13.44 4.62 6.17
CA ARG A 60 -13.89 5.85 5.54
C ARG A 60 -14.06 5.66 4.04
N GLN A 61 -15.32 5.73 3.61
CA GLN A 61 -15.69 5.92 2.20
C GLN A 61 -14.88 7.08 1.59
N GLY A 62 -14.16 6.83 0.50
CA GLY A 62 -13.36 7.82 -0.23
C GLY A 62 -11.84 7.61 -0.17
N LEU A 63 -11.29 7.01 0.90
CA LEU A 63 -9.85 6.74 0.96
C LEU A 63 -9.43 5.70 -0.08
N LEU A 64 -10.28 4.69 -0.28
CA LEU A 64 -10.02 3.64 -1.26
C LEU A 64 -9.97 4.20 -2.68
N SER A 65 -10.98 4.98 -3.09
CA SER A 65 -11.03 5.53 -4.44
C SER A 65 -9.89 6.51 -4.71
N GLU A 66 -9.49 7.32 -3.73
CA GLU A 66 -8.31 8.19 -3.86
C GLU A 66 -7.02 7.36 -3.97
N ALA A 67 -6.85 6.32 -3.15
CA ALA A 67 -5.66 5.45 -3.21
C ALA A 67 -5.55 4.75 -4.57
N VAL A 68 -6.65 4.16 -5.05
CA VAL A 68 -6.75 3.50 -6.35
C VAL A 68 -6.37 4.45 -7.48
N SER A 69 -6.94 5.65 -7.48
CA SER A 69 -6.64 6.69 -8.48
C SER A 69 -5.16 7.08 -8.48
N LEU A 70 -4.57 7.27 -7.30
CA LEU A 70 -3.15 7.64 -7.19
C LEU A 70 -2.21 6.50 -7.60
N LEU A 71 -2.55 5.25 -7.29
CA LEU A 71 -1.78 4.07 -7.69
C LEU A 71 -1.69 3.96 -9.22
N GLU A 72 -2.83 4.12 -9.89
CA GLU A 72 -2.95 4.05 -11.35
C GLU A 72 -2.23 5.22 -12.04
N GLN A 73 -2.45 6.46 -11.56
CA GLN A 73 -1.96 7.66 -12.25
C GLN A 73 -0.47 7.92 -12.05
N ASN A 74 0.10 7.50 -10.92
CA ASN A 74 1.46 7.88 -10.55
C ASN A 74 2.50 6.78 -10.76
N GLY A 75 2.15 5.68 -11.45
CA GLY A 75 3.11 4.64 -11.85
C GLY A 75 3.54 3.72 -10.69
N TRP A 76 2.63 3.45 -9.76
CA TRP A 76 2.88 2.54 -8.64
C TRP A 76 2.62 1.08 -8.98
N LEU A 77 1.95 0.80 -10.09
CA LEU A 77 1.55 -0.53 -10.51
C LEU A 77 2.38 -0.99 -11.72
N ALA A 78 2.85 -2.23 -11.66
CA ALA A 78 3.36 -2.92 -12.84
C ALA A 78 2.19 -3.36 -13.75
N ASP A 79 2.48 -3.69 -15.01
CA ASP A 79 1.47 -4.05 -16.03
C ASP A 79 0.53 -5.19 -15.59
N GLU A 80 1.02 -6.15 -14.80
CA GLU A 80 0.24 -7.29 -14.26
C GLU A 80 0.21 -7.26 -12.71
N ALA A 81 0.11 -6.06 -12.13
CA ALA A 81 0.05 -5.93 -10.68
C ALA A 81 -1.20 -6.59 -10.09
N LEU A 82 -1.01 -7.35 -9.01
CA LEU A 82 -2.10 -7.87 -8.19
C LEU A 82 -2.39 -6.88 -7.07
N ILE A 83 -3.67 -6.62 -6.83
CA ILE A 83 -4.10 -5.66 -5.82
C ILE A 83 -5.08 -6.36 -4.89
N TYR A 84 -4.68 -6.49 -3.63
CA TYR A 84 -5.51 -7.02 -2.57
C TYR A 84 -6.13 -5.87 -1.79
N ILE A 85 -7.46 -5.81 -1.76
CA ILE A 85 -8.20 -4.77 -1.07
C ILE A 85 -9.02 -5.42 0.05
N GLU A 86 -8.79 -4.99 1.29
CA GLU A 86 -9.58 -5.41 2.45
C GLU A 86 -10.62 -4.34 2.78
N THR A 87 -11.90 -4.70 2.67
CA THR A 87 -13.03 -3.79 2.99
C THR A 87 -14.14 -4.56 3.68
N GLU A 88 -15.04 -3.85 4.37
CA GLU A 88 -16.28 -4.45 4.84
C GLU A 88 -17.13 -4.93 3.67
N LYS A 89 -17.93 -5.99 3.89
CA LYS A 89 -18.81 -6.60 2.88
C LYS A 89 -19.78 -5.64 2.19
N GLU A 90 -20.10 -4.52 2.85
CA GLU A 90 -21.10 -3.55 2.40
C GLU A 90 -20.48 -2.34 1.68
N LEU A 91 -19.14 -2.22 1.63
CA LEU A 91 -18.49 -1.15 0.91
C LEU A 91 -18.58 -1.42 -0.59
N ALA A 92 -19.36 -0.61 -1.31
CA ALA A 92 -19.35 -0.63 -2.77
C ALA A 92 -17.96 -0.24 -3.27
N LEU A 93 -17.34 -1.10 -4.08
CA LEU A 93 -16.08 -0.83 -4.76
C LEU A 93 -16.31 0.14 -5.93
N GLU A 94 -16.69 1.37 -5.59
CA GLU A 94 -16.90 2.44 -6.57
C GLU A 94 -15.56 3.09 -6.95
N GLY A 95 -15.36 3.32 -8.25
CA GLY A 95 -14.18 4.01 -8.76
C GLY A 95 -12.96 3.14 -9.01
N ILE A 96 -13.12 1.81 -9.09
CA ILE A 96 -12.05 0.92 -9.60
C ILE A 96 -11.91 1.11 -11.12
N PRO A 97 -10.69 1.34 -11.64
CA PRO A 97 -10.42 1.41 -13.07
C PRO A 97 -10.88 0.15 -13.80
N ALA A 98 -11.33 0.32 -15.04
CA ALA A 98 -11.84 -0.81 -15.84
C ALA A 98 -10.77 -1.86 -16.21
N ASN A 99 -9.49 -1.52 -16.04
CA ASN A 99 -8.33 -2.38 -16.31
C ASN A 99 -7.83 -3.15 -15.09
N TRP A 100 -8.54 -3.10 -13.96
CA TRP A 100 -8.25 -3.88 -12.75
C TRP A 100 -9.13 -5.13 -12.65
#